data_AF-A0A7X5N3X4-F1
#
_entry.id   AF-A0A7X5N3X4-F1
#
_cell.length_a   1.000
_cell.length_b   1.000
_cell.length_c   1.000
_cell.angle_alpha   90.00
_cell.angle_beta   90.00
_cell.angle_gamma   90.00
#
_symmetry.space_group_name_H-M   'P 1'
#
loop_
_entity.id
_entity.type
_entity.pdbx_description
1 polymer ?
#
loop_
_entity_poly.entity_id
_entity_poly.type
_entity_poly.pdbx_seq_one_letter_code
_entity_poly.pdbx_strand_id
1 'polypeptide(L)'
;MAQAANDLPGGGIDAEALSRHVRLLASDEFEGRAPASAGEQRTVDYLVEQFKAGGLQPGGEQGGWTQAVPLVRAQVDGPVRASLRVGGKSQTLVN
;
A
#
# COMPACT_ATOMS: atom_id res chain seq x y z
N MET A 1 -5.72 -25.38 -17.62
CA MET A 1 -6.05 -23.97 -17.31
C MET A 1 -4.84 -23.14 -16.90
N ALA A 2 -3.84 -23.69 -16.20
CA ALA A 2 -2.58 -22.98 -15.89
C ALA A 2 -1.73 -22.64 -17.14
N GLN A 3 -1.76 -23.48 -18.18
CA GLN A 3 -0.95 -23.28 -19.39
C GLN A 3 -1.27 -21.99 -20.16
N ALA A 4 -2.54 -21.57 -20.21
CA ALA A 4 -2.98 -20.43 -21.02
C ALA A 4 -2.49 -19.07 -20.48
N ALA A 5 -2.18 -18.98 -19.18
CA ALA A 5 -1.62 -17.77 -18.58
C ALA A 5 -0.13 -17.59 -18.93
N ASN A 6 0.55 -18.66 -19.36
CA ASN A 6 1.97 -18.64 -19.67
C ASN A 6 2.32 -18.25 -21.11
N ASP A 7 1.31 -18.23 -22.00
CA ASP A 7 1.49 -17.92 -23.42
C ASP A 7 1.27 -16.42 -23.74
N LEU A 8 1.23 -15.56 -22.72
CA LEU A 8 1.13 -14.11 -22.89
C LEU A 8 2.49 -13.52 -23.34
N PRO A 9 2.49 -12.51 -24.24
CA PRO A 9 3.71 -11.77 -24.56
C PRO A 9 4.34 -11.24 -23.26
N GLY A 10 5.62 -11.57 -23.02
CA GLY A 10 6.30 -11.26 -21.75
C GLY A 10 6.63 -12.46 -20.86
N GLY A 11 6.37 -13.70 -21.31
CA GLY A 11 6.83 -14.91 -20.62
C GLY A 11 5.84 -15.47 -19.59
N GLY A 12 4.59 -15.01 -19.61
CA GLY A 12 3.54 -15.56 -18.75
C GLY A 12 3.50 -15.02 -17.33
N ILE A 13 2.66 -15.65 -16.49
CA ILE A 13 2.59 -15.34 -15.06
C ILE A 13 3.42 -16.35 -14.27
N ASP A 14 4.56 -15.91 -13.76
CA ASP A 14 5.40 -16.70 -12.86
C ASP A 14 4.91 -16.59 -11.40
N ALA A 15 4.41 -17.70 -10.85
CA ALA A 15 3.95 -17.79 -9.47
C ALA A 15 5.07 -17.52 -8.45
N GLU A 16 6.31 -17.89 -8.77
CA GLU A 16 7.44 -17.64 -7.89
C GLU A 16 7.80 -16.15 -7.86
N ALA A 17 7.85 -15.50 -9.03
CA ALA A 17 8.00 -14.05 -9.12
C ALA A 17 6.92 -13.30 -8.32
N LEU A 18 5.65 -13.66 -8.53
CA LEU A 18 4.54 -13.07 -7.77
C LEU A 18 4.77 -13.23 -6.26
N SER A 19 5.15 -14.43 -5.81
CA SER A 19 5.41 -14.71 -4.40
C SER A 19 6.59 -13.87 -3.85
N ARG A 20 7.65 -13.66 -4.63
CA ARG A 20 8.78 -12.79 -4.24
C ARG A 20 8.33 -11.34 -4.06
N HIS A 21 7.58 -10.78 -5.00
CA HIS A 21 7.05 -9.41 -4.90
C HIS A 21 6.19 -9.22 -3.65
N VAL A 22 5.26 -10.15 -3.40
CA VAL A 22 4.35 -10.07 -2.24
C VAL A 22 5.12 -10.14 -0.92
N ARG A 23 6.07 -11.08 -0.79
CA ARG A 23 6.88 -11.22 0.43
C ARG A 23 7.68 -9.96 0.73
N LEU A 24 8.32 -9.37 -0.29
CA LEU A 24 9.11 -8.16 -0.11
C LEU A 24 8.22 -6.99 0.31
N LEU A 25 7.14 -6.72 -0.43
CA LEU A 25 6.23 -5.61 -0.13
C LEU A 25 5.55 -5.74 1.23
N ALA A 26 5.37 -6.96 1.74
CA ALA A 26 4.78 -7.25 3.05
C ALA A 26 5.81 -7.41 4.17
N SER A 27 7.10 -7.21 3.89
CA SER A 27 8.15 -7.33 4.89
C SER A 27 8.16 -6.15 5.87
N ASP A 28 8.79 -6.36 7.02
CA ASP A 28 8.98 -5.32 8.03
C ASP A 28 9.77 -4.12 7.49
N GLU A 29 10.67 -4.34 6.51
CA GLU A 29 11.40 -3.28 5.82
C GLU A 29 10.47 -2.33 5.07
N PHE A 30 9.24 -2.72 4.74
CA PHE A 30 8.30 -1.79 4.13
C PHE A 30 7.46 -1.07 5.19
N GLU A 31 7.49 -1.45 6.47
CA GLU A 31 6.79 -0.76 7.57
C GLU A 31 5.27 -0.58 7.34
N GLY A 32 4.67 -1.37 6.44
CA GLY A 32 3.31 -1.17 5.94
C GLY A 32 3.25 -0.28 4.69
N ARG A 33 2.05 0.06 4.22
CA ARG A 33 1.85 0.81 2.95
C ARG A 33 0.73 1.83 3.04
N ALA A 34 0.60 2.44 4.21
CA ALA A 34 -0.41 3.47 4.44
C ALA A 34 -0.02 4.77 3.69
N PRO A 35 -0.98 5.54 3.16
CA PRO A 35 -0.68 6.84 2.57
C PRO A 35 0.04 7.78 3.55
N ALA A 36 0.90 8.65 3.03
CA ALA A 36 1.73 9.58 3.79
C ALA A 36 2.58 8.90 4.88
N SER A 37 3.18 7.74 4.57
CA SER A 37 4.10 7.00 5.43
C SER A 37 5.44 6.72 4.72
N ALA A 38 6.49 6.37 5.47
CA ALA A 38 7.77 5.97 4.88
C ALA A 38 7.63 4.69 4.01
N GLY A 39 6.73 3.79 4.40
CA GLY A 39 6.42 2.57 3.66
C GLY A 39 5.77 2.80 2.30
N GLU A 40 4.96 3.86 2.16
CA GLU A 40 4.45 4.30 0.86
C GLU A 40 5.60 4.69 -0.06
N GLN A 41 6.53 5.54 0.39
CA GLN A 41 7.66 5.97 -0.43
C GLN A 41 8.47 4.77 -0.95
N ARG A 42 8.85 3.85 -0.05
CA ARG A 42 9.57 2.61 -0.43
C ARG A 42 8.78 1.76 -1.43
N THR A 43 7.47 1.65 -1.23
CA THR A 43 6.57 0.93 -2.14
C THR A 43 6.55 1.56 -3.53
N VAL A 44 6.40 2.89 -3.61
CA VAL A 44 6.37 3.61 -4.89
C VAL A 44 7.68 3.44 -5.63
N ASP A 45 8.81 3.65 -4.95
CA ASP A 45 10.15 3.51 -5.56
C ASP A 45 10.35 2.09 -6.11
N TYR A 46 9.98 1.06 -5.32
CA TYR A 46 10.03 -0.33 -5.75
C TYR A 46 9.20 -0.59 -7.01
N LEU A 47 7.95 -0.13 -7.05
CA LEU A 47 7.08 -0.33 -8.22
C LEU A 47 7.64 0.34 -9.47
N VAL A 48 8.19 1.56 -9.33
CA VAL A 48 8.84 2.27 -10.42
C VAL A 48 10.06 1.49 -10.93
N GLU A 49 10.88 0.95 -10.04
CA GLU A 49 12.02 0.11 -10.43
C GLU A 49 11.59 -1.17 -11.16
N GLN A 50 10.57 -1.88 -10.65
CA GLN A 50 10.08 -3.11 -11.29
C GLN A 50 9.47 -2.82 -12.67
N PHE A 51 8.75 -1.71 -12.83
CA PHE A 51 8.20 -1.31 -14.13
C PHE A 51 9.29 -0.92 -15.12
N LYS A 52 10.32 -0.18 -14.69
CA LYS A 52 11.49 0.09 -15.52
C LYS A 52 12.19 -1.20 -15.95
N ALA A 53 12.40 -2.14 -15.02
CA ALA A 53 13.02 -3.43 -15.30
C ALA A 53 12.18 -4.28 -16.28
N GLY A 54 10.85 -4.15 -16.22
CA GLY A 54 9.91 -4.75 -17.18
C GLY A 54 9.85 -4.05 -18.54
N GLY A 55 10.60 -2.96 -18.75
CA GLY A 55 10.63 -2.22 -20.02
C GLY A 55 9.43 -1.31 -20.26
N LEU A 56 8.66 -1.00 -19.22
CA LEU A 56 7.54 -0.06 -19.34
C LEU A 56 8.05 1.37 -19.51
N GLN A 57 7.17 2.22 -20.02
CA GLN A 57 7.39 3.66 -20.08
C GLN A 57 6.57 4.36 -18.98
N PRO A 58 7.01 5.53 -18.49
CA PRO A 58 6.25 6.31 -17.54
C PRO A 58 4.91 6.78 -18.14
N GLY A 59 3.85 6.74 -17.34
CA GLY A 59 2.50 7.20 -17.72
C GLY A 59 1.89 8.24 -16.78
N GLY A 60 2.67 8.79 -15.87
CA GLY A 60 2.25 9.80 -14.90
C GLY A 60 2.40 11.23 -15.42
N GLU A 61 2.25 12.18 -14.50
CA GLU A 61 2.27 13.61 -14.83
C GLU A 61 3.60 14.02 -15.45
N GLN A 62 3.55 14.86 -16.49
CA GLN A 62 4.74 15.43 -17.15
C GLN A 62 5.73 14.35 -17.65
N GLY A 63 5.24 13.16 -18.01
CA GLY A 63 6.09 12.03 -18.42
C GLY A 63 6.82 11.37 -17.26
N GLY A 64 6.39 11.62 -16.02
CA GLY A 64 6.89 11.00 -14.81
C GLY A 64 6.23 9.66 -14.51
N TRP A 65 6.69 8.99 -13.44
CA TRP A 65 6.21 7.65 -13.07
C TRP A 65 5.00 7.65 -12.13
N THR A 66 4.65 8.80 -11.57
CA THR A 66 3.64 8.94 -10.52
C THR A 66 2.58 9.95 -10.91
N GLN A 67 1.39 9.79 -10.33
CA GLN A 67 0.28 10.72 -10.42
C GLN A 67 -0.01 11.25 -9.01
N ALA A 68 -0.01 12.57 -8.83
CA ALA A 68 -0.38 13.14 -7.55
C ALA A 68 -1.87 12.88 -7.25
N VAL A 69 -2.16 12.41 -6.04
CA VAL A 69 -3.53 12.19 -5.54
C VAL A 69 -3.70 12.98 -4.23
N PRO A 70 -4.75 13.80 -4.09
CA PRO A 70 -4.97 14.56 -2.87
C PRO A 70 -5.31 13.63 -1.70
N LEU A 71 -4.61 13.80 -0.58
CA LEU A 71 -4.86 13.06 0.65
C LEU A 71 -5.60 13.93 1.67
N VAL A 72 -6.56 13.33 2.36
CA VAL A 72 -7.23 13.95 3.52
C VAL A 72 -6.70 13.29 4.78
N ARG A 73 -6.20 14.09 5.71
CA ARG A 73 -5.78 13.65 7.04
C ARG A 73 -6.79 14.14 8.08
N ALA A 74 -7.33 13.22 8.87
CA ALA A 74 -8.12 13.55 10.04
C ALA A 74 -7.27 13.37 11.30
N GLN A 75 -7.29 14.36 12.19
CA GLN A 75 -6.67 14.30 13.51
C GLN A 75 -7.69 14.76 14.54
N VAL A 76 -7.66 14.16 15.73
CA VAL A 76 -8.46 14.60 16.86
C VAL A 76 -7.57 15.48 17.73
N ASP A 77 -7.90 16.77 17.77
CA ASP A 77 -7.24 17.72 18.64
C ASP A 77 -7.92 17.76 20.02
N GLY A 78 -7.13 17.72 21.08
CA GLY A 78 -7.60 17.83 22.46
C GLY A 78 -7.92 16.49 23.15
N PRO A 79 -8.40 16.54 24.42
CA PRO A 79 -8.59 15.34 25.23
C PRO A 79 -9.74 14.48 24.71
N VAL A 80 -9.44 13.22 24.37
CA VAL A 80 -10.44 12.20 24.05
C VAL A 80 -11.14 11.75 25.34
N ARG A 81 -12.44 12.03 25.45
CA ARG A 81 -13.29 11.51 26.54
C ARG A 81 -14.14 10.37 25.99
N ALA A 82 -14.01 9.18 26.58
CA ALA A 82 -14.82 8.02 26.23
C ALA A 82 -15.68 7.61 27.44
N SER A 83 -16.89 7.11 27.18
CA SER A 83 -17.77 6.57 28.22
C SER A 83 -18.52 5.35 27.72
N LEU A 84 -18.66 4.34 28.57
CA LEU A 84 -19.40 3.11 28.29
C LEU A 84 -20.72 3.11 29.07
N ARG A 85 -21.83 2.72 28.42
CA ARG A 85 -23.13 2.58 29.07
C ARG A 85 -23.56 1.12 29.10
N VAL A 86 -23.75 0.56 30.31
CA VAL A 86 -24.19 -0.84 30.53
C VAL A 86 -25.32 -0.85 31.55
N GLY A 87 -26.45 -1.47 31.20
CA GLY A 87 -27.60 -1.60 32.11
C GLY A 87 -28.11 -0.24 32.65
N GLY A 88 -28.04 0.81 31.83
CA GLY A 88 -28.46 2.17 32.21
C GLY A 88 -27.42 2.99 32.99
N LYS A 89 -26.34 2.38 33.48
CA LYS A 89 -25.25 3.08 34.17
C LYS A 89 -24.17 3.51 33.17
N SER A 90 -23.73 4.76 33.26
CA SER A 90 -22.65 5.30 32.43
C SER A 90 -21.35 5.33 33.24
N GLN A 91 -20.27 4.79 32.69
CA GLN A 91 -18.93 4.83 33.26
C GLN A 91 -18.00 5.56 32.31
N THR A 92 -17.27 6.56 32.82
CA THR A 92 -16.21 7.23 32.06
C THR A 92 -15.01 6.30 31.97
N LEU A 93 -14.46 6.13 30.76
CA LEU A 93 -13.23 5.40 30.54
C LEU A 93 -12.06 6.36 30.74
N VAL A 94 -11.16 5.98 31.65
CA VAL A 94 -9.88 6.65 31.88
C VAL A 94 -8.77 5.72 31.40
N ASN A 95 -7.69 6.28 30.83
CA ASN A 95 -6.48 5.53 30.50
C ASN A 95 -5.64 5.35 31.78
#